data_AF-A0A1Y1W0P4-F1
#
_entry.id   AF-A0A1Y1W0P4-F1
#
_cell.length_a   1.000
_cell.length_b   1.000
_cell.length_c   1.000
_cell.angle_alpha   90.00
_cell.angle_beta   90.00
_cell.angle_gamma   90.00
#
_symmetry.space_group_name_H-M   'P 1'
#
loop_
_entity.id
_entity.type
_entity.pdbx_description
1 polymer ?
#
loop_
_entity_poly.entity_id
_entity_poly.type
_entity_poly.pdbx_seq_one_letter_code
_entity_poly.pdbx_strand_id
1 'polypeptide(L)'
;MADNTALLTSGAKIYSKKRKAKKEQVEEVTFDPKARRTFLTGFHKRKQERRERAITLAKEKEREERREMRREKRDQERQTIAQKIRESKIFYGVPLSEDEEDEGEDEDEEVAVLTGEDSVTTVTVTKDFDPTNIDDESLGLKKMTPNELAVDLKRKAEQADASESEEEAPKKKAKKKTKKFRYETHAKRRDRNSKTAAAKSKVAARHAASGKKSKK
;
A
#
# COMPACT_ATOMS: atom_id res chain seq x y z
N MET A 1 -28.89 -24.62 -25.12
CA MET A 1 -28.53 -25.08 -26.49
C MET A 1 -27.21 -24.43 -26.84
N ALA A 2 -26.21 -25.17 -27.32
CA ALA A 2 -24.94 -24.56 -27.71
C ALA A 2 -25.14 -23.71 -28.97
N ASP A 3 -24.67 -22.45 -28.95
CA ASP A 3 -24.77 -21.57 -30.11
C ASP A 3 -24.01 -22.14 -31.31
N ASN A 4 -24.74 -22.47 -32.36
CA ASN A 4 -24.19 -23.07 -33.59
C ASN A 4 -23.10 -22.18 -34.22
N THR A 5 -23.23 -20.86 -34.09
CA THR A 5 -22.22 -19.88 -34.54
C THR A 5 -20.90 -20.07 -33.80
N ALA A 6 -20.94 -20.31 -32.48
CA ALA A 6 -19.76 -20.54 -31.66
C ALA A 6 -19.11 -21.89 -31.99
N LEU A 7 -19.89 -22.95 -32.23
CA LEU A 7 -19.39 -24.25 -32.65
C LEU A 7 -18.67 -24.17 -34.00
N LEU A 8 -19.26 -23.49 -34.98
CA LEU A 8 -18.68 -23.35 -36.33
C LEU A 8 -17.48 -22.39 -36.35
N THR A 9 -17.43 -21.36 -35.50
CA THR A 9 -16.28 -20.42 -35.42
C THR A 9 -15.17 -20.87 -34.46
N SER A 10 -15.41 -21.87 -33.62
CA SER A 10 -14.42 -22.38 -32.65
C SER A 10 -13.13 -22.86 -33.33
N GLY A 11 -13.25 -23.56 -34.46
CA GLY A 11 -12.11 -24.02 -35.26
C GLY A 11 -11.24 -22.86 -35.75
N ALA A 12 -11.85 -21.82 -36.33
CA ALA A 12 -11.12 -20.63 -36.80
C ALA A 12 -10.39 -19.89 -35.66
N LYS A 13 -11.01 -19.80 -34.47
CA LYS A 13 -10.37 -19.26 -33.26
C LYS A 13 -9.16 -20.10 -32.83
N ILE A 14 -9.25 -21.43 -32.93
CA ILE A 14 -8.14 -22.33 -32.59
C ILE A 14 -7.00 -22.19 -33.62
N TYR A 15 -7.31 -22.15 -34.92
CA TYR A 15 -6.29 -22.01 -35.97
C TYR A 15 -5.60 -20.63 -35.93
N SER A 16 -6.34 -19.56 -35.64
CA SER A 16 -5.74 -18.23 -35.45
C SER A 16 -4.81 -18.20 -34.24
N LYS A 17 -5.21 -18.80 -33.11
CA LYS A 17 -4.33 -18.96 -31.93
C LYS A 17 -3.07 -19.77 -32.26
N LYS A 18 -3.21 -20.91 -32.95
CA LYS A 18 -2.07 -21.74 -33.38
C LYS A 18 -1.13 -21.00 -34.33
N ARG A 19 -1.66 -20.20 -35.25
CA ARG A 19 -0.84 -19.38 -36.16
C ARG A 19 -0.11 -18.27 -35.40
N LYS A 20 -0.74 -17.62 -34.42
CA LYS A 20 -0.07 -16.64 -33.54
C LYS A 20 1.05 -17.30 -32.72
N ALA A 21 0.77 -18.44 -32.09
CA ALA A 21 1.77 -19.18 -31.32
C ALA A 21 2.98 -19.61 -32.17
N LYS A 22 2.77 -20.01 -33.43
CA LYS A 22 3.87 -20.32 -34.36
C LYS A 22 4.67 -19.08 -34.79
N LYS A 23 4.05 -17.91 -34.89
CA LYS A 23 4.74 -16.65 -35.19
C LYS A 23 5.53 -16.11 -34.00
N GLU A 24 5.02 -16.34 -32.79
CA GLU A 24 5.69 -15.97 -31.53
C GLU A 24 6.76 -16.99 -31.13
N GLN A 25 6.81 -18.15 -31.79
CA GLN A 25 7.86 -19.13 -31.61
C GLN A 25 9.18 -18.55 -32.10
N VAL A 26 10.14 -18.42 -31.18
CA VAL A 26 11.49 -17.92 -31.48
C VAL A 26 12.18 -18.89 -32.44
N GLU A 27 12.52 -18.43 -33.64
CA GLU A 27 13.13 -19.24 -34.71
C GLU A 27 14.58 -19.65 -34.38
N GLU A 28 15.35 -18.75 -33.76
CA GLU A 28 16.74 -19.00 -33.38
C GLU A 28 17.06 -18.37 -32.00
N VAL A 29 17.79 -19.10 -31.17
CA VAL A 29 18.31 -18.61 -29.89
C VAL A 29 19.81 -18.36 -30.02
N THR A 30 20.18 -17.10 -30.21
CA THR A 30 21.60 -16.68 -30.25
C THR A 30 22.07 -16.22 -28.88
N PHE A 31 23.28 -16.62 -28.49
CA PHE A 31 23.89 -16.19 -27.23
C PHE A 31 24.85 -15.04 -27.47
N ASP A 32 24.49 -13.84 -27.00
CA ASP A 32 25.42 -12.72 -27.00
C ASP A 32 26.46 -12.89 -25.87
N PRO A 33 27.76 -13.04 -26.20
CA PRO A 33 28.81 -13.16 -25.19
C PRO A 33 28.93 -11.91 -24.31
N LYS A 34 28.57 -10.72 -24.79
CA LYS A 34 28.58 -9.48 -23.99
C LYS A 34 27.48 -9.51 -22.94
N ALA A 35 26.24 -9.85 -23.32
CA ALA A 35 25.14 -10.06 -22.38
C ALA A 35 25.45 -11.19 -21.38
N ARG A 36 26.13 -12.26 -21.79
CA ARG A 36 26.60 -13.31 -20.88
C ARG A 36 27.59 -12.76 -19.86
N ARG A 37 28.56 -11.94 -20.29
CA ARG A 37 29.56 -11.36 -19.40
C ARG A 37 28.90 -10.43 -18.37
N THR A 38 27.97 -9.57 -18.79
CA THR A 38 27.22 -8.70 -17.87
C THR A 38 26.31 -9.50 -16.94
N PHE A 39 25.73 -10.61 -17.41
CA PHE A 39 24.97 -11.51 -16.55
C PHE A 39 25.88 -12.21 -15.52
N LEU A 40 27.07 -12.66 -15.89
CA LEU A 40 27.97 -13.31 -14.94
C LEU A 40 28.59 -12.34 -13.94
N THR A 41 28.90 -11.09 -14.31
CA THR A 41 29.57 -10.14 -13.40
C THR A 41 28.61 -9.15 -12.73
N GLY A 42 27.41 -8.96 -13.29
CA GLY A 42 26.42 -7.96 -12.87
C GLY A 42 25.59 -8.32 -11.63
N PHE A 43 26.10 -9.12 -10.69
CA PHE A 43 25.36 -9.51 -9.49
C PHE A 43 24.92 -8.31 -8.63
N HIS A 44 25.73 -7.25 -8.58
CA HIS A 44 25.38 -6.02 -7.86
C HIS A 44 24.18 -5.33 -8.51
N LYS A 45 24.18 -5.18 -9.84
CA LYS A 45 23.07 -4.61 -10.62
C LYS A 45 21.79 -5.42 -10.41
N ARG A 46 21.84 -6.75 -10.54
CA ARG A 46 20.67 -7.61 -10.23
C ARG A 46 20.18 -7.51 -8.80
N LYS A 47 21.08 -7.27 -7.84
CA LYS A 47 20.69 -7.09 -6.45
C LYS A 47 19.98 -5.74 -6.27
N GLN A 48 20.45 -4.67 -6.91
CA GLN A 48 19.78 -3.37 -6.94
C GLN A 48 18.42 -3.47 -7.64
N GLU A 49 18.37 -4.02 -8.86
CA GLU A 49 17.12 -4.22 -9.60
C GLU A 49 16.08 -5.01 -8.82
N ARG A 50 16.49 -6.07 -8.09
CA ARG A 50 15.56 -6.82 -7.23
C ARG A 50 15.02 -5.99 -6.08
N ARG A 51 15.85 -5.13 -5.46
CA ARG A 51 15.38 -4.23 -4.41
C ARG A 51 14.45 -3.17 -4.97
N GLU A 52 14.81 -2.57 -6.10
CA GLU A 52 13.99 -1.57 -6.79
C GLU A 52 12.63 -2.18 -7.18
N ARG A 53 12.60 -3.35 -7.81
CA ARG A 53 11.35 -4.07 -8.12
C ARG A 53 10.53 -4.38 -6.88
N ALA A 54 11.15 -4.76 -5.77
CA ALA A 54 10.42 -4.99 -4.53
C ALA A 54 9.80 -3.69 -3.99
N ILE A 55 10.50 -2.56 -4.11
CA ILE A 55 10.01 -1.24 -3.73
C ILE A 55 8.87 -0.81 -4.67
N THR A 56 9.01 -0.98 -5.99
CA THR A 56 7.96 -0.59 -6.94
C THR A 56 6.69 -1.41 -6.73
N LEU A 57 6.81 -2.73 -6.56
CA LEU A 57 5.67 -3.60 -6.28
C LEU A 57 4.99 -3.25 -4.95
N ALA A 58 5.75 -2.87 -3.92
CA ALA A 58 5.17 -2.43 -2.65
C ALA A 58 4.38 -1.12 -2.82
N LYS A 59 4.92 -0.15 -3.56
CA LYS A 59 4.24 1.11 -3.87
C LYS A 59 2.98 0.92 -4.71
N GLU A 60 3.03 0.01 -5.69
CA GLU A 60 1.87 -0.32 -6.54
C GLU A 60 0.75 -0.93 -5.70
N LYS A 61 1.07 -1.86 -4.80
CA LYS A 61 0.11 -2.44 -3.86
C LYS A 61 -0.48 -1.40 -2.91
N GLU A 62 0.35 -0.56 -2.30
CA GLU A 62 -0.13 0.51 -1.43
C GLU A 62 -1.09 1.47 -2.17
N ARG A 63 -0.79 1.78 -3.45
CA ARG A 63 -1.67 2.61 -4.28
C ARG A 63 -2.99 1.92 -4.59
N GLU A 64 -2.95 0.61 -4.87
CA GLU A 64 -4.14 -0.21 -5.13
C GLU A 64 -5.00 -0.32 -3.87
N GLU A 65 -4.41 -0.68 -2.73
CA GLU A 65 -5.08 -0.73 -1.42
C GLU A 65 -5.69 0.63 -1.06
N ARG A 66 -4.97 1.75 -1.26
CA ARG A 66 -5.52 3.08 -1.02
C ARG A 66 -6.71 3.40 -1.92
N ARG A 67 -6.70 2.94 -3.17
CA ARG A 67 -7.82 3.12 -4.11
C ARG A 67 -9.02 2.29 -3.68
N GLU A 68 -8.80 1.03 -3.28
CA GLU A 68 -9.83 0.13 -2.79
C GLU A 68 -10.45 0.68 -1.50
N MET A 69 -9.65 1.08 -0.52
CA MET A 69 -10.14 1.71 0.72
C MET A 69 -10.98 2.97 0.46
N ARG A 70 -10.60 3.78 -0.53
CA ARG A 70 -11.40 4.95 -0.93
C ARG A 70 -12.72 4.55 -1.57
N ARG A 71 -12.72 3.51 -2.42
CA ARG A 71 -13.92 2.97 -3.04
C ARG A 71 -14.87 2.41 -1.99
N GLU A 72 -14.36 1.57 -1.10
CA GLU A 72 -15.11 0.99 0.01
C GLU A 72 -15.71 2.07 0.90
N LYS A 73 -14.95 3.12 1.24
CA LYS A 73 -15.47 4.24 2.03
C LYS A 73 -16.63 4.95 1.33
N ARG A 74 -16.50 5.24 0.03
CA ARG A 74 -17.60 5.87 -0.75
C ARG A 74 -18.82 4.97 -0.83
N ASP A 75 -18.63 3.67 -1.01
CA ASP A 75 -19.73 2.72 -1.11
C ASP A 75 -20.43 2.53 0.25
N GLN A 76 -19.68 2.54 1.36
CA GLN A 76 -20.23 2.58 2.71
C GLN A 76 -21.03 3.87 2.95
N GLU A 77 -20.48 5.04 2.59
CA GLU A 77 -21.17 6.32 2.72
C GLU A 77 -22.48 6.31 1.92
N ARG A 78 -22.46 5.86 0.65
CA ARG A 78 -23.66 5.69 -0.17
C ARG A 78 -24.70 4.79 0.48
N GLN A 79 -24.28 3.63 0.99
CA GLN A 79 -25.20 2.72 1.69
C GLN A 79 -25.79 3.35 2.95
N THR A 80 -24.99 4.05 3.76
CA THR A 80 -25.50 4.72 4.98
C THR A 80 -26.45 5.86 4.65
N ILE A 81 -26.19 6.61 3.58
CA ILE A 81 -27.07 7.68 3.10
C ILE A 81 -28.37 7.08 2.59
N ALA A 82 -28.31 6.04 1.75
CA ALA A 82 -29.49 5.34 1.25
C ALA A 82 -30.34 4.77 2.40
N GLN A 83 -29.72 4.18 3.43
CA GLN A 83 -30.42 3.72 4.63
C GLN A 83 -31.10 4.86 5.38
N LYS A 84 -30.40 5.98 5.62
CA LYS A 84 -30.97 7.16 6.29
C LYS A 84 -32.12 7.78 5.50
N ILE A 85 -32.00 7.87 4.17
CA ILE A 85 -33.07 8.34 3.29
C ILE A 85 -34.28 7.41 3.41
N ARG A 86 -34.06 6.09 3.38
CA ARG A 86 -35.12 5.09 3.54
C ARG A 86 -35.82 5.21 4.89
N GLU A 87 -35.06 5.33 5.97
CA GLU A 87 -35.59 5.54 7.34
C GLU A 87 -36.38 6.83 7.44
N SER A 88 -35.89 7.92 6.84
CA SER A 88 -36.60 9.20 6.75
C SER A 88 -37.91 9.07 5.98
N LYS A 89 -37.91 8.43 4.79
CA LYS A 89 -39.13 8.20 3.98
C LYS A 89 -40.19 7.44 4.80
N ILE A 90 -39.79 6.42 5.57
CA ILE A 90 -40.69 5.67 6.48
C ILE A 90 -41.24 6.58 7.58
N PHE A 91 -40.37 7.38 8.23
CA PHE A 91 -40.77 8.26 9.33
C PHE A 91 -41.81 9.32 8.91
N TYR A 92 -41.66 9.89 7.71
CA TYR A 92 -42.61 10.87 7.15
C TYR A 92 -43.83 10.25 6.46
N GLY A 93 -43.98 8.92 6.49
CA GLY A 93 -45.15 8.22 5.95
C GLY A 93 -45.24 8.22 4.41
N VAL A 94 -44.13 8.47 3.72
CA VAL A 94 -44.07 8.38 2.25
C VAL A 94 -43.97 6.91 1.87
N PRO A 95 -44.88 6.37 1.03
CA PRO A 95 -44.84 4.97 0.63
C PRO A 95 -43.53 4.67 -0.10
N LEU A 96 -42.84 3.61 0.32
CA LEU A 96 -41.69 3.06 -0.42
C LEU A 96 -42.21 2.46 -1.72
N SER A 97 -42.13 3.18 -2.83
CA SER A 97 -42.10 2.54 -4.15
C SER A 97 -40.79 1.76 -4.26
N GLU A 98 -40.91 0.48 -4.56
CA GLU A 98 -39.77 -0.46 -4.67
C GLU A 98 -39.01 -0.32 -6.00
N ASP A 99 -39.39 0.68 -6.81
CA ASP A 99 -38.97 0.88 -8.22
C ASP A 99 -38.12 2.14 -8.43
N GLU A 100 -37.80 2.89 -7.37
CA GLU A 100 -36.79 3.96 -7.44
C GLU A 100 -35.39 3.36 -7.19
N GLU A 101 -34.96 2.48 -8.11
CA GLU A 101 -33.53 2.20 -8.29
C GLU A 101 -32.90 3.46 -8.91
N ASP A 102 -32.25 4.23 -8.04
CA ASP A 102 -31.14 5.19 -8.22
C ASP A 102 -30.48 5.25 -9.62
N GLU A 103 -31.23 5.66 -10.66
CA GLU A 103 -30.72 6.26 -11.89
C GLU A 103 -30.57 7.77 -11.66
N GLY A 104 -29.61 8.15 -10.83
CA GLY A 104 -29.24 9.54 -10.55
C GLY A 104 -27.77 9.80 -10.90
N GLU A 105 -27.36 9.49 -12.12
CA GLU A 105 -26.11 10.00 -12.70
C GLU A 105 -26.39 11.37 -13.36
N ASP A 106 -26.81 12.35 -12.55
CA ASP A 106 -26.97 13.73 -13.01
C ASP A 106 -25.62 14.46 -12.90
N GLU A 107 -24.91 14.46 -14.03
CA GLU A 107 -23.82 15.36 -14.39
C GLU A 107 -24.36 16.79 -14.60
N ASP A 108 -24.89 17.42 -13.55
CA ASP A 108 -25.20 18.85 -13.58
C ASP A 108 -24.10 19.64 -12.86
N GLU A 109 -23.28 20.34 -13.65
CA GLU A 109 -22.43 21.44 -13.20
C GLU A 109 -23.34 22.64 -12.88
N GLU A 110 -23.75 22.77 -11.62
CA GLU A 110 -24.56 23.92 -11.18
C GLU A 110 -23.71 25.21 -11.16
N VAL A 111 -23.91 26.06 -12.17
CA VAL A 111 -23.32 27.41 -12.22
C VAL A 111 -24.32 28.40 -11.64
N ALA A 112 -24.10 28.82 -10.38
CA ALA A 112 -24.90 29.86 -9.74
C ALA A 112 -24.29 31.24 -9.98
N VAL A 113 -25.00 32.11 -10.70
CA VAL A 113 -24.61 33.51 -10.90
C VAL A 113 -25.30 34.37 -9.84
N LEU A 114 -24.52 34.92 -8.92
CA LEU A 114 -24.98 35.82 -7.88
C LEU A 114 -24.70 37.26 -8.33
N THR A 115 -25.76 38.02 -8.63
CA THR A 115 -25.66 39.45 -8.99
C THR A 115 -25.86 40.31 -7.74
N GLY A 116 -24.81 41.04 -7.35
CA GLY A 116 -24.91 42.16 -6.40
C GLY A 116 -25.03 43.49 -7.14
N GLU A 117 -25.44 44.55 -6.42
CA GLU A 117 -25.78 45.87 -6.98
C GLU A 117 -24.62 46.52 -7.79
N ASP A 118 -23.36 46.23 -7.44
CA ASP A 118 -22.16 46.74 -8.13
C ASP A 118 -21.22 45.63 -8.68
N SER A 119 -21.55 44.34 -8.56
CA SER A 119 -20.67 43.26 -9.03
C SER A 119 -21.41 41.95 -9.32
N VAL A 120 -21.04 41.29 -10.44
CA VAL A 120 -21.52 39.95 -10.78
C VAL A 120 -20.45 38.93 -10.39
N THR A 121 -20.77 38.01 -9.48
CA THR A 121 -19.87 36.93 -9.07
C THR A 121 -20.45 35.59 -9.52
N THR A 122 -19.68 34.85 -10.31
CA THR A 122 -20.06 33.50 -10.78
C THR A 122 -19.35 32.47 -9.91
N VAL A 123 -20.10 31.64 -9.18
CA VAL A 123 -19.56 30.56 -8.37
C VAL A 123 -19.78 29.23 -9.11
N THR A 124 -18.70 28.62 -9.55
CA THR A 124 -18.69 27.29 -10.17
C THR A 124 -18.25 26.25 -9.14
N VAL A 125 -19.15 25.34 -8.76
CA VAL A 125 -18.83 24.21 -7.86
C VAL A 125 -18.45 23.00 -8.72
N THR A 126 -17.16 22.73 -8.86
CA THR A 126 -16.67 21.53 -9.54
C THR A 126 -16.56 20.37 -8.54
N LYS A 127 -17.27 19.26 -8.82
CA LYS A 127 -17.30 18.06 -7.94
C LYS A 127 -15.92 17.40 -7.77
N ASP A 128 -14.98 17.65 -8.69
CA ASP A 128 -13.59 17.16 -8.64
C ASP A 128 -12.59 18.16 -8.02
N PHE A 129 -13.06 19.24 -7.39
CA PHE A 129 -12.20 20.15 -6.64
C PHE A 129 -11.71 19.47 -5.35
N ASP A 130 -10.59 18.77 -5.45
CA ASP A 130 -9.87 18.20 -4.31
C ASP A 130 -8.88 19.26 -3.76
N PRO A 131 -9.16 19.89 -2.61
CA PRO A 131 -8.29 20.94 -2.06
C PRO A 131 -6.89 20.41 -1.67
N THR A 132 -6.67 19.10 -1.73
CA THR A 132 -5.38 18.46 -1.45
C THR A 132 -4.52 18.17 -2.69
N ASN A 133 -5.07 18.33 -3.91
CA ASN A 133 -4.35 18.21 -5.18
C ASN A 133 -3.97 19.56 -5.79
N ILE A 134 -4.22 20.65 -5.07
CA ILE A 134 -3.73 21.97 -5.49
C ILE A 134 -2.21 21.96 -5.28
N ASP A 135 -1.45 21.96 -6.37
CA ASP A 135 -0.01 22.15 -6.31
C ASP A 135 0.26 23.48 -5.59
N ASP A 136 1.03 23.45 -4.49
CA ASP A 136 1.41 24.63 -3.67
C ASP A 136 2.00 25.79 -4.51
N GLU A 137 2.48 25.48 -5.72
CA GLU A 137 3.01 26.40 -6.71
C GLU A 137 1.94 27.30 -7.34
N SER A 138 0.69 26.84 -7.40
CA SER A 138 -0.46 27.60 -7.91
C SER A 138 -1.04 28.60 -6.89
N LEU A 139 -0.81 28.38 -5.58
CA LEU A 139 -1.27 29.23 -4.48
C LEU A 139 -0.18 30.16 -3.92
N GLY A 140 1.00 30.20 -4.54
CA GLY A 140 2.10 31.09 -4.13
C GLY A 140 2.75 30.74 -2.79
N LEU A 141 2.54 29.51 -2.26
CA LEU A 141 3.20 29.07 -1.04
C LEU A 141 4.64 28.64 -1.34
N LYS A 142 5.61 29.36 -0.77
CA LYS A 142 7.04 29.08 -0.94
C LYS A 142 7.40 27.73 -0.29
N LYS A 143 7.93 26.80 -1.09
CA LYS A 143 8.52 25.53 -0.63
C LYS A 143 9.72 25.81 0.28
N MET A 144 9.59 25.56 1.59
CA MET A 144 10.71 25.61 2.54
C MET A 144 11.72 24.49 2.24
N THR A 145 13.00 24.76 2.51
CA THR A 145 14.07 23.84 2.12
C THR A 145 14.14 22.63 3.07
N PRO A 146 14.67 21.47 2.65
CA PRO A 146 14.74 20.25 3.48
C PRO A 146 15.45 20.44 4.82
N ASN A 147 16.30 21.47 4.93
CA ASN A 147 17.05 21.79 6.13
C ASN A 147 16.16 22.45 7.20
N GLU A 148 15.11 23.17 6.80
CA GLU A 148 14.19 23.85 7.73
C GLU A 148 13.21 22.84 8.35
N LEU A 149 12.70 21.88 7.57
CA LEU A 149 11.86 20.77 8.06
C LEU A 149 12.61 19.87 9.06
N ALA A 150 13.93 19.70 8.90
CA ALA A 150 14.74 18.89 9.80
C ALA A 150 14.91 19.51 11.21
N VAL A 151 14.84 20.85 11.30
CA VAL A 151 14.94 21.57 12.59
C VAL A 151 13.64 21.48 13.37
N ASP A 152 12.49 21.56 12.68
CA ASP A 152 11.18 21.46 13.33
C ASP A 152 10.83 20.03 13.77
N LEU A 153 11.28 19.01 13.03
CA LEU A 153 11.15 17.61 13.45
C LEU A 153 11.99 17.28 14.70
N LYS A 154 13.16 17.94 14.89
CA LYS A 154 13.96 17.79 16.11
C LYS A 154 13.29 18.41 17.33
N ARG A 155 12.68 19.59 17.18
CA ARG A 155 11.95 20.26 18.28
C ARG A 155 10.73 19.45 18.74
N LYS A 156 10.07 18.75 17.82
CA LYS A 156 8.89 17.92 18.13
C LYS A 156 9.23 16.56 18.74
N ALA A 157 10.45 16.06 18.52
CA ALA A 157 10.94 14.82 19.12
C ALA A 157 11.37 15.00 20.59
N GLU A 158 11.83 16.18 21.00
CA GLU A 158 12.26 16.46 22.39
C GLU A 158 11.09 16.68 23.38
N GLN A 159 9.85 16.80 22.89
CA GLN A 159 8.64 17.00 23.73
C GLN A 159 7.80 15.72 23.93
N ALA A 160 8.17 14.58 23.35
CA ALA A 160 7.38 13.35 23.38
C ALA A 160 7.92 12.23 24.30
N ASP A 161 9.01 12.49 25.05
CA ASP A 161 9.68 11.49 25.91
C ASP A 161 9.16 11.50 27.38
N ALA A 162 7.85 11.72 27.55
CA ALA A 162 7.20 11.71 28.87
C ALA A 162 5.74 11.24 28.80
N SER A 163 5.51 9.97 28.45
CA SER A 163 4.29 9.24 28.88
C SER A 163 4.46 7.73 28.70
N GLU A 164 4.65 7.04 29.83
CA GLU A 164 4.52 5.59 29.99
C GLU A 164 3.08 5.11 29.72
N SER A 165 2.94 3.94 29.09
CA SER A 165 1.73 3.10 29.22
C SER A 165 2.07 1.64 28.93
N GLU A 166 1.49 0.77 29.74
CA GLU A 166 1.93 -0.56 30.13
C GLU A 166 1.73 -1.66 29.07
N GLU A 167 2.65 -2.64 29.06
CA GLU A 167 2.64 -3.82 28.20
C GLU A 167 1.70 -4.93 28.70
N GLU A 168 0.71 -5.33 27.89
CA GLU A 168 0.04 -6.63 28.06
C GLU A 168 0.79 -7.76 27.35
N ALA A 169 1.17 -8.80 28.11
CA ALA A 169 1.96 -9.93 27.62
C ALA A 169 1.15 -10.94 26.78
N PRO A 170 1.63 -11.35 25.58
CA PRO A 170 0.93 -12.35 24.77
C PRO A 170 1.13 -13.78 25.29
N LYS A 171 0.00 -14.49 25.49
CA LYS A 171 -0.08 -15.90 25.93
C LYS A 171 0.71 -16.85 25.01
N LYS A 172 1.51 -17.73 25.63
CA LYS A 172 2.45 -18.67 24.96
C LYS A 172 1.71 -19.73 24.13
N LYS A 173 1.78 -19.64 22.79
CA LYS A 173 1.39 -20.74 21.89
C LYS A 173 2.43 -21.88 21.94
N ALA A 174 1.96 -23.12 21.90
CA ALA A 174 2.80 -24.32 21.93
C ALA A 174 3.80 -24.36 20.76
N LYS A 175 5.10 -24.51 21.06
CA LYS A 175 6.17 -24.53 20.05
C LYS A 175 6.12 -25.82 19.24
N LYS A 176 5.82 -25.72 17.94
CA LYS A 176 5.95 -26.84 17.00
C LYS A 176 7.40 -27.34 16.98
N LYS A 177 7.61 -28.66 17.09
CA LYS A 177 8.95 -29.29 17.06
C LYS A 177 9.61 -28.99 15.71
N THR A 178 10.73 -28.28 15.72
CA THR A 178 11.45 -27.96 14.49
C THR A 178 12.28 -29.16 14.04
N LYS A 179 12.26 -29.49 12.73
CA LYS A 179 13.09 -30.54 12.13
C LYS A 179 14.56 -30.33 12.51
N LYS A 180 15.23 -31.40 12.97
CA LYS A 180 16.65 -31.39 13.36
C LYS A 180 17.52 -31.39 12.11
N PHE A 181 17.75 -30.22 11.52
CA PHE A 181 18.84 -30.06 10.55
C PHE A 181 20.20 -30.07 11.29
N ARG A 182 21.31 -30.32 10.58
CA ARG A 182 22.67 -30.29 11.17
C ARG A 182 23.17 -28.86 11.46
N TYR A 183 22.67 -27.84 10.74
CA TYR A 183 23.06 -26.43 10.89
C TYR A 183 21.88 -25.47 11.06
N GLU A 184 21.89 -24.64 12.12
CA GLU A 184 20.90 -23.60 12.40
C GLU A 184 20.65 -22.65 11.22
N THR A 185 19.38 -22.31 10.96
CA THR A 185 19.02 -21.25 10.00
C THR A 185 19.67 -19.94 10.45
N HIS A 186 19.97 -19.05 9.51
CA HIS A 186 20.64 -17.77 9.81
C HIS A 186 19.91 -16.95 10.89
N ALA A 187 18.57 -16.93 10.86
CA ALA A 187 17.76 -16.27 11.89
C ALA A 187 17.96 -16.91 13.28
N LYS A 188 17.87 -18.25 13.40
CA LYS A 188 18.09 -18.96 14.66
C LYS A 188 19.50 -18.77 15.20
N ARG A 189 20.51 -18.72 14.30
CA ARG A 189 21.90 -18.43 14.67
C ARG A 189 22.06 -17.02 15.25
N ARG A 190 21.38 -16.00 14.67
CA ARG A 190 21.38 -14.64 15.24
C ARG A 190 20.74 -14.61 16.62
N ASP A 191 19.58 -15.27 16.80
CA ASP A 191 18.91 -15.34 18.10
C ASP A 191 19.73 -16.08 19.15
N ARG A 192 20.46 -17.13 18.76
CA ARG A 192 21.37 -17.85 19.66
C ARG A 192 22.56 -16.98 20.04
N ASN A 193 23.13 -16.23 19.08
CA ASN A 193 24.23 -15.32 19.35
C ASN A 193 23.80 -14.16 20.26
N SER A 194 22.62 -13.58 20.06
CA SER A 194 22.11 -12.52 20.94
C SER A 194 21.85 -13.02 22.35
N LYS A 195 21.29 -14.23 22.52
CA LYS A 195 21.10 -14.86 23.84
C LYS A 195 22.41 -15.16 24.55
N THR A 196 23.41 -15.68 23.83
CA THR A 196 24.73 -15.95 24.43
C THR A 196 25.47 -14.66 24.79
N ALA A 197 25.35 -13.60 23.97
CA ALA A 197 25.88 -12.28 24.29
C ALA A 197 25.20 -11.69 25.54
N ALA A 198 23.87 -11.78 25.64
CA ALA A 198 23.13 -11.33 26.82
C ALA A 198 23.46 -12.14 28.08
N ALA A 199 23.68 -13.44 27.96
CA ALA A 199 24.12 -14.26 29.09
C ALA A 199 25.54 -13.87 29.55
N LYS A 200 26.46 -13.65 28.59
CA LYS A 200 27.83 -13.20 28.88
C LYS A 200 27.83 -11.81 29.54
N SER A 201 27.02 -10.88 29.06
CA SER A 201 26.92 -9.54 29.68
C SER A 201 26.34 -9.60 31.09
N LYS A 202 25.32 -10.44 31.34
CA LYS A 202 24.78 -10.68 32.69
C LYS A 202 25.83 -11.29 33.63
N VAL A 203 26.62 -12.25 33.15
CA VAL A 203 27.70 -12.85 33.93
C VAL A 203 28.80 -11.83 34.21
N ALA A 204 29.20 -11.03 33.22
CA ALA A 204 30.16 -9.95 33.39
C ALA A 204 29.68 -8.88 34.39
N ALA A 205 28.40 -8.48 34.31
CA ALA A 205 27.78 -7.56 35.26
C ALA A 205 27.78 -8.13 36.69
N ARG A 206 27.49 -9.43 36.86
CA ARG A 206 27.58 -10.11 38.17
C ARG A 206 29.01 -10.17 38.70
N HIS A 207 30.00 -10.43 37.85
CA HIS A 207 31.41 -10.40 38.26
C HIS A 207 31.89 -9.00 38.63
N ALA A 208 31.44 -7.97 37.90
CA ALA A 208 31.72 -6.58 38.23
C ALA A 208 31.07 -6.15 39.56
N ALA A 209 29.80 -6.53 39.79
CA ALA A 209 29.07 -6.20 41.01
C ALA A 209 29.56 -6.97 42.25
N SER A 210 30.06 -8.20 42.08
CA SER A 210 30.54 -9.02 43.21
C SER A 210 31.96 -8.67 43.66
N GLY A 211 32.64 -7.72 43.03
CA GLY A 211 33.94 -7.18 43.49
C GLY A 211 35.10 -8.19 43.60
N LYS A 212 34.87 -9.47 43.29
CA LYS A 212 35.89 -10.52 43.31
C LYS A 212 36.80 -10.35 42.10
N LYS A 213 37.78 -9.45 42.23
CA LYS A 213 39.04 -9.51 41.49
C LYS A 213 39.56 -10.95 41.65
N SER A 214 39.54 -11.71 40.56
CA SER A 214 40.20 -13.02 40.53
C SER A 214 41.66 -12.81 40.94
N LYS A 215 42.04 -13.34 42.10
CA LYS A 215 43.44 -13.43 42.51
C LYS A 215 44.15 -14.28 41.45
N LYS A 216 45.26 -13.72 41.00
CA LYS A 216 46.20 -14.26 40.01
C LYS A 216 46.78 -15.58 40.47
#